data_AF-A0A957FCM5-F1
#
_entry.id   AF-A0A957FCM5-F1
#
_cell.length_a   1.000
_cell.length_b   1.000
_cell.length_c   1.000
_cell.angle_alpha   90.00
_cell.angle_beta   90.00
_cell.angle_gamma   90.00
#
_symmetry.space_group_name_H-M   'P 1'
#
loop_
_entity.id
_entity.type
_entity.pdbx_description
1 polymer ?
#
loop_
_entity_poly.entity_id
_entity_poly.type
_entity_poly.pdbx_seq_one_letter_code
_entity_poly.pdbx_strand_id
1 'polypeptide(L)'
;ALLGMARQADDPTAALAHLQQALRDFQAQNKVGAATNISERLRLLAADARLDEAQQATAVATADALPLRRYRSRFRHPLTILFQRGLVILLALTLFLIPTSVLRLETGSTVAPEISFNASPLLQADNPNFTPNLSQGVSALKLTPAPNPDIFVSAGVIIFAAYLLVSTIVGLVIILRTPLRRVQSVGAAETVHLSDEGVTLGIGTESRTLPWAEITQILHANIYISQELLKDNARTMIQAPGHPPIHMSGNTAWYNSLRTQIMARLPPAARHRDFSFRLLYSRMGVLYALTLLSLWAFALLGQFSPHLVTQIIPGTPYSLASLYPYVYLGLSIPSFFWFVLRPLQITLHLNPTGKLPPTLAILSGMLITGLRLATLLRPWLTVPDIYPTLAALIFTLSASWVIWRAKTVENGTNVYNRITRIGVTLIAIFTLYVMGSHLWREVASYHYLILGNAQRDRALSMSDLDDQTASMKTAVSSYTRAMAIAETPILGMRSSDGLRVPIGIPLPIHTTWLASLNSRAAMESQLGLYAAAVYDYTTVLAYTDRPEVLVNRAIAYQGLGTETDGPMGEMDIERDDYQRAIADFNQAIDDASEQARYLLWRGVAYHALNRITLADADYVAAL
;
A
#
# COMPACT_ATOMS: atom_id res chain seq x y z
N ALA A 1 29.15 42.69 -13.93
CA ALA A 1 28.56 43.45 -15.05
C ALA A 1 28.15 42.53 -16.20
N LEU A 2 29.08 41.93 -16.95
CA LEU A 2 28.78 41.08 -18.12
C LEU A 2 27.76 39.96 -17.89
N LEU A 3 27.87 39.23 -16.77
CA LEU A 3 26.90 38.19 -16.38
C LEU A 3 25.48 38.74 -16.09
N GLY A 4 25.39 39.99 -15.61
CA GLY A 4 24.11 40.68 -15.39
C GLY A 4 23.51 41.13 -16.71
N MET A 5 24.33 41.69 -17.60
CA MET A 5 23.94 42.10 -18.95
C MET A 5 23.47 40.91 -19.79
N ALA A 6 24.20 39.78 -19.77
CA ALA A 6 23.78 38.55 -20.45
C ALA A 6 22.47 37.96 -19.91
N ARG A 7 22.11 38.23 -18.65
CA ARG A 7 20.85 37.78 -18.04
C ARG A 7 19.68 38.74 -18.35
N GLN A 8 19.98 40.00 -18.60
CA GLN A 8 18.99 41.05 -18.91
C GLN A 8 18.77 41.23 -20.42
N ALA A 9 19.64 40.65 -21.25
CA ALA A 9 19.47 40.65 -22.70
C ALA A 9 18.29 39.73 -23.08
N ASP A 10 17.21 40.31 -23.61
CA ASP A 10 16.11 39.57 -24.23
C ASP A 10 16.54 38.90 -25.55
N ASP A 11 17.60 39.44 -26.17
CA ASP A 11 18.23 38.93 -27.40
C ASP A 11 19.33 37.89 -27.10
N PRO A 12 19.18 36.64 -27.57
CA PRO A 12 20.17 35.59 -27.36
C PRO A 12 21.51 35.86 -28.07
N THR A 13 21.54 36.65 -29.15
CA THR A 13 22.79 37.01 -29.84
C THR A 13 23.63 37.96 -28.98
N ALA A 14 23.00 38.97 -28.35
CA ALA A 14 23.68 39.82 -27.38
C ALA A 14 24.16 39.02 -26.15
N ALA A 15 23.34 38.09 -25.65
CA ALA A 15 23.74 37.20 -24.56
C ALA A 15 24.96 36.33 -24.92
N LEU A 16 25.02 35.82 -26.16
CA LEU A 16 26.15 35.04 -26.67
C LEU A 16 27.45 35.84 -26.61
N ALA A 17 27.46 37.05 -27.16
CA ALA A 17 28.65 37.91 -27.16
C ALA A 17 29.15 38.22 -25.73
N HIS A 18 28.23 38.53 -24.80
CA HIS A 18 28.58 38.78 -23.41
C HIS A 18 29.13 37.54 -22.69
N LEU A 19 28.57 36.35 -22.96
CA LEU A 19 29.07 35.10 -22.37
C LEU A 19 30.44 34.71 -22.95
N GLN A 20 30.68 34.89 -24.24
CA GLN A 20 31.99 34.64 -24.85
C GLN A 20 33.07 35.56 -24.28
N GLN A 21 32.76 36.85 -24.08
CA GLN A 21 33.67 37.77 -23.42
C GLN A 21 33.94 37.37 -21.97
N ALA A 22 32.89 37.06 -21.22
CA ALA A 22 33.02 36.63 -19.83
C ALA A 22 33.86 35.34 -19.70
N LEU A 23 33.73 34.39 -20.65
CA LEU A 23 34.54 33.17 -20.66
C LEU A 23 36.03 33.50 -20.80
N ARG A 24 36.39 34.34 -21.78
CA ARG A 24 37.77 34.80 -22.02
C ARG A 24 38.35 35.50 -20.80
N ASP A 25 37.60 36.42 -20.20
CA ASP A 25 38.04 37.15 -19.01
C ASP A 25 38.28 36.21 -17.81
N PHE A 26 37.40 35.23 -17.59
CA PHE A 26 37.57 34.26 -16.50
C PHE A 26 38.70 33.25 -16.76
N GLN A 27 38.96 32.88 -18.01
CA GLN A 27 40.12 32.08 -18.39
C GLN A 27 41.42 32.84 -18.13
N ALA A 28 41.50 34.11 -18.54
CA ALA A 28 42.66 34.96 -18.29
C ALA A 28 42.97 35.15 -16.80
N GLN A 29 41.93 35.17 -15.95
CA GLN A 29 42.05 35.27 -14.49
C GLN A 29 42.28 33.92 -13.79
N ASN A 30 42.43 32.81 -14.54
CA ASN A 30 42.52 31.45 -14.02
C ASN A 30 41.35 31.05 -13.08
N LYS A 31 40.17 31.63 -13.30
CA LYS A 31 38.95 31.37 -12.53
C LYS A 31 38.17 30.19 -13.12
N VAL A 32 38.79 29.01 -13.12
CA VAL A 32 38.29 27.77 -13.78
C VAL A 32 36.83 27.44 -13.47
N GLY A 33 36.41 27.57 -12.20
CA GLY A 33 35.02 27.28 -11.81
C GLY A 33 34.00 28.27 -12.39
N ALA A 34 34.37 29.55 -12.51
CA ALA A 34 33.53 30.55 -13.14
C ALA A 34 33.48 30.33 -14.66
N ALA A 35 34.65 30.10 -15.28
CA ALA A 35 34.76 29.76 -16.70
C ALA A 35 33.91 28.53 -17.07
N THR A 36 33.92 27.49 -16.23
CA THR A 36 33.07 26.29 -16.41
C THR A 36 31.59 26.65 -16.42
N ASN A 37 31.14 27.47 -15.46
CA ASN A 37 29.73 27.90 -15.39
C ASN A 37 29.32 28.72 -16.62
N ILE A 38 30.21 29.53 -17.19
CA ILE A 38 29.96 30.26 -18.44
C ILE A 38 29.91 29.30 -19.64
N SER A 39 30.86 28.38 -19.77
CA SER A 39 30.88 27.36 -20.82
C SER A 39 29.58 26.52 -20.82
N GLU A 40 29.09 26.12 -19.65
CA GLU A 40 27.82 25.39 -19.56
C GLU A 40 26.59 26.24 -19.95
N ARG A 41 26.61 27.53 -19.62
CA ARG A 41 25.56 28.46 -20.07
C ARG A 41 25.59 28.69 -21.58
N LEU A 42 26.78 28.78 -22.17
CA LEU A 42 26.95 28.85 -23.63
C LEU A 42 26.37 27.60 -24.31
N ARG A 43 26.60 26.40 -23.76
CA ARG A 43 25.97 25.16 -24.26
C ARG A 43 24.44 25.16 -24.15
N LEU A 44 23.88 25.70 -23.05
CA LEU A 44 22.43 25.86 -22.96
C LEU A 44 21.90 26.87 -23.97
N LEU A 45 22.59 28.00 -24.14
CA LEU A 45 22.21 29.05 -25.06
C LEU A 45 22.27 28.56 -26.52
N ALA A 46 23.23 27.70 -26.85
CA ALA A 46 23.36 27.08 -28.18
C ALA A 46 22.15 26.23 -28.59
N ALA A 47 21.28 25.84 -27.65
CA ALA A 47 20.04 25.12 -27.94
C ALA A 47 18.83 26.06 -28.16
N ASP A 48 19.01 27.38 -28.08
CA ASP A 48 17.95 28.35 -28.34
C ASP A 48 17.69 28.44 -29.85
N ALA A 49 16.46 28.13 -30.25
CA ALA A 49 16.02 28.12 -31.65
C ALA A 49 16.07 29.51 -32.32
N ARG A 50 16.22 30.59 -31.55
CA ARG A 50 16.34 31.96 -32.07
C ARG A 50 17.75 32.30 -32.57
N LEU A 51 18.76 31.50 -32.23
CA LEU A 51 20.11 31.64 -32.79
C LEU A 51 20.19 30.95 -34.15
N ASP A 52 20.92 31.55 -35.09
CA ASP A 52 21.23 30.89 -36.37
C ASP A 52 22.22 29.72 -36.18
N GLU A 53 22.31 28.83 -37.17
CA GLU A 53 23.15 27.62 -37.10
C GLU A 53 24.64 27.95 -36.88
N ALA A 54 25.13 29.06 -37.44
CA ALA A 54 26.51 29.49 -37.28
C ALA A 54 26.77 29.98 -35.84
N GLN A 55 25.83 30.71 -35.24
CA GLN A 55 25.87 31.18 -33.86
C GLN A 55 25.78 30.01 -32.88
N GLN A 56 24.91 29.03 -33.15
CA GLN A 56 24.82 27.80 -32.36
C GLN A 56 26.15 27.03 -32.40
N ALA A 57 26.71 26.81 -33.59
CA ALA A 57 28.01 26.15 -33.75
C ALA A 57 29.14 26.92 -33.05
N THR A 58 29.15 28.25 -33.15
CA THR A 58 30.12 29.11 -32.49
C THR A 58 30.00 29.02 -30.97
N ALA A 59 28.77 29.00 -30.42
CA ALA A 59 28.52 28.86 -29.00
C ALA A 59 29.03 27.51 -28.46
N VAL A 60 28.78 26.41 -29.19
CA VAL A 60 29.29 25.07 -28.85
C VAL A 60 30.81 25.03 -28.91
N ALA A 61 31.41 25.50 -30.01
CA ALA A 61 32.87 25.53 -30.18
C ALA A 61 33.56 26.37 -29.09
N THR A 62 32.99 27.52 -28.74
CA THR A 62 33.52 28.39 -27.67
C THR A 62 33.40 27.72 -26.31
N ALA A 63 32.28 27.06 -26.03
CA ALA A 63 32.11 26.31 -24.78
C ALA A 63 33.11 25.14 -24.69
N ASP A 64 33.44 24.51 -25.82
CA ASP A 64 34.28 23.31 -25.89
C ASP A 64 35.77 23.59 -25.91
N ALA A 65 36.17 24.81 -26.26
CA ALA A 65 37.53 25.30 -26.17
C ALA A 65 38.07 25.42 -24.73
N LEU A 66 37.26 25.17 -23.69
CA LEU A 66 37.72 25.22 -22.30
C LEU A 66 38.44 23.89 -21.92
N PRO A 67 39.78 23.89 -21.75
CA PRO A 67 40.56 22.64 -21.58
C PRO A 67 40.38 22.00 -20.20
N LEU A 68 40.20 22.82 -19.16
CA LEU A 68 39.98 22.38 -17.79
C LEU A 68 38.63 22.87 -17.30
N ARG A 69 37.76 21.93 -16.92
CA ARG A 69 36.44 22.23 -16.34
C ARG A 69 36.43 21.84 -14.87
N ARG A 70 35.82 22.67 -14.03
CA ARG A 70 35.69 22.45 -12.58
C ARG A 70 34.22 22.52 -12.16
N TYR A 71 33.67 21.37 -11.82
CA TYR A 71 32.31 21.21 -11.32
C TYR A 71 32.32 21.10 -9.80
N ARG A 72 31.67 22.05 -9.13
CA ARG A 72 31.57 22.06 -7.67
C ARG A 72 30.36 21.26 -7.21
N SER A 73 30.55 20.36 -6.26
CA SER A 73 29.44 19.77 -5.51
C SER A 73 28.77 20.84 -4.64
N ARG A 74 27.45 20.96 -4.71
CA ARG A 74 26.70 21.83 -3.79
C ARG A 74 26.59 21.09 -2.46
N PHE A 75 27.14 21.69 -1.40
CA PHE A 75 26.97 21.15 -0.06
C PHE A 75 25.48 21.07 0.28
N ARG A 76 25.07 19.91 0.82
CA ARG A 76 23.77 19.73 1.43
C ARG A 76 23.94 19.13 2.82
N HIS A 77 23.19 19.66 3.77
CA HIS A 77 23.26 19.17 5.13
C HIS A 77 22.71 17.74 5.19
N PRO A 78 23.38 16.79 5.87
CA PRO A 78 22.93 15.39 5.93
C PRO A 78 21.49 15.23 6.46
N LEU A 79 21.06 16.11 7.39
CA LEU A 79 19.67 16.11 7.86
C LEU A 79 18.67 16.44 6.74
N THR A 80 19.00 17.35 5.82
CA THR A 80 18.10 17.67 4.68
C THR A 80 17.97 16.48 3.74
N ILE A 81 19.05 15.71 3.53
CA ILE A 81 19.04 14.50 2.72
C ILE A 81 18.20 13.41 3.39
N LEU A 82 18.38 13.20 4.70
CA LEU A 82 17.58 12.24 5.47
C LEU A 82 16.10 12.63 5.48
N PHE A 83 15.79 13.90 5.68
CA PHE A 83 14.43 14.43 5.66
C PHE A 83 13.75 14.22 4.31
N GLN A 84 14.41 14.60 3.21
CA GLN A 84 13.85 14.41 1.88
C GLN A 84 13.63 12.93 1.54
N ARG A 85 14.54 12.05 1.97
CA ARG A 85 14.35 10.59 1.86
C ARG A 85 13.18 10.10 2.71
N GLY A 86 13.03 10.61 3.93
CA GLY A 86 11.89 10.35 4.80
C GLY A 86 10.58 10.79 4.16
N LEU A 87 10.55 11.98 3.53
CA LEU A 87 9.40 12.54 2.83
C LEU A 87 8.99 11.71 1.62
N VAL A 88 9.95 11.17 0.88
CA VAL A 88 9.70 10.22 -0.22
C VAL A 88 9.13 8.90 0.28
N ILE A 89 9.60 8.38 1.42
CA ILE A 89 9.02 7.19 2.06
C ILE A 89 7.60 7.49 2.57
N LEU A 90 7.39 8.66 3.19
CA LEU A 90 6.09 9.08 3.68
C LEU A 90 5.10 9.27 2.52
N LEU A 91 5.56 9.80 1.39
CA LEU A 91 4.78 9.89 0.16
C LEU A 91 4.35 8.51 -0.33
N ALA A 92 5.20 7.48 -0.23
CA ALA A 92 4.83 6.10 -0.56
C ALA A 92 3.68 5.59 0.33
N LEU A 93 3.79 5.87 1.63
CA LEU A 93 2.76 5.52 2.61
C LEU A 93 1.46 6.27 2.31
N THR A 94 1.53 7.56 1.98
CA THR A 94 0.39 8.41 1.61
C THR A 94 -0.27 7.94 0.32
N LEU A 95 0.50 7.63 -0.72
CA LEU A 95 0.03 7.11 -2.01
C LEU A 95 -0.61 5.72 -1.90
N PHE A 96 -0.32 4.98 -0.83
CA PHE A 96 -0.94 3.70 -0.56
C PHE A 96 -2.16 3.85 0.38
N LEU A 97 -2.00 4.57 1.49
CA LEU A 97 -3.00 4.72 2.55
C LEU A 97 -4.18 5.61 2.13
N ILE A 98 -3.96 6.68 1.36
CA ILE A 98 -5.06 7.56 0.95
C ILE A 98 -6.03 6.80 0.04
N PRO A 99 -5.61 6.16 -1.07
CA PRO A 99 -6.54 5.41 -1.91
C PRO A 99 -7.22 4.26 -1.16
N THR A 100 -6.48 3.49 -0.36
CA THR A 100 -7.08 2.40 0.44
C THR A 100 -8.07 2.90 1.48
N SER A 101 -7.85 4.08 2.04
CA SER A 101 -8.80 4.68 2.98
C SER A 101 -10.02 5.22 2.21
N VAL A 102 -9.82 6.12 1.25
CA VAL A 102 -10.90 6.77 0.48
C VAL A 102 -11.83 5.76 -0.21
N LEU A 103 -11.30 4.70 -0.81
CA LEU A 103 -12.12 3.70 -1.52
C LEU A 103 -12.88 2.75 -0.59
N ARG A 104 -12.38 2.51 0.62
CA ARG A 104 -13.10 1.77 1.68
C ARG A 104 -14.31 2.55 2.21
N LEU A 105 -14.40 3.84 1.85
CA LEU A 105 -15.33 4.82 2.41
C LEU A 105 -16.35 5.27 1.36
N GLU A 106 -15.94 5.47 0.10
CA GLU A 106 -16.84 5.76 -1.02
C GLU A 106 -17.73 4.58 -1.44
N THR A 107 -17.29 3.33 -1.20
CA THR A 107 -18.12 2.17 -1.56
C THR A 107 -19.28 1.92 -0.60
N GLY A 108 -19.35 2.59 0.56
CA GLY A 108 -20.40 2.31 1.55
C GLY A 108 -20.48 0.84 1.94
N SER A 109 -19.43 0.07 1.66
CA SER A 109 -19.40 -1.37 1.79
C SER A 109 -18.00 -1.75 2.22
N THR A 110 -17.87 -2.19 3.46
CA THR A 110 -17.21 -3.47 3.58
C THR A 110 -18.07 -4.41 2.75
N VAL A 111 -17.51 -5.00 1.68
CA VAL A 111 -18.01 -6.29 1.19
C VAL A 111 -17.73 -7.26 2.33
N ALA A 112 -18.48 -7.12 3.41
CA ALA A 112 -18.58 -8.09 4.45
C ALA A 112 -19.35 -9.20 3.74
N PRO A 113 -18.76 -10.39 3.58
CA PRO A 113 -19.49 -11.55 3.09
C PRO A 113 -20.47 -12.06 4.15
N GLU A 114 -21.03 -11.14 4.94
CA GLU A 114 -21.89 -11.39 6.07
C GLU A 114 -23.32 -11.45 5.57
N ILE A 115 -23.99 -12.51 6.00
CA ILE A 115 -25.38 -12.75 5.65
C ILE A 115 -26.25 -11.91 6.57
N SER A 116 -27.17 -11.16 5.97
CA SER A 116 -28.30 -10.55 6.69
C SER A 116 -29.57 -11.25 6.23
N PHE A 117 -30.31 -11.82 7.18
CA PHE A 117 -31.68 -12.24 6.91
C PHE A 117 -32.50 -10.98 6.63
N ASN A 118 -33.41 -11.03 5.68
CA ASN A 118 -34.45 -10.05 5.42
C ASN A 118 -35.76 -10.85 5.33
N ALA A 119 -36.10 -11.55 6.41
CA ALA A 119 -37.33 -12.29 6.39
C ALA A 119 -38.52 -11.33 6.37
N SER A 120 -39.32 -11.44 5.30
CA SER A 120 -40.61 -10.79 5.19
C SER A 120 -41.51 -11.43 6.25
N PRO A 121 -42.11 -10.65 7.16
CA PRO A 121 -43.15 -11.19 8.01
C PRO A 121 -44.29 -11.60 7.09
N LEU A 122 -44.58 -12.88 7.00
CA LEU A 122 -45.83 -13.29 6.35
C LEU A 122 -46.95 -12.85 7.29
N LEU A 123 -47.58 -11.72 6.93
CA LEU A 123 -48.81 -11.20 7.51
C LEU A 123 -49.95 -12.19 7.20
N GLN A 124 -50.03 -13.28 7.95
CA GLN A 124 -51.27 -14.05 8.13
C GLN A 124 -51.47 -14.25 9.64
N ALA A 125 -51.82 -13.16 10.31
CA ALA A 125 -52.10 -13.12 11.74
C ALA A 125 -53.28 -14.01 12.17
N ASP A 126 -54.07 -14.50 11.22
CA ASP A 126 -55.35 -15.18 11.48
C ASP A 126 -55.24 -16.72 11.47
N ASN A 127 -54.05 -17.30 11.29
CA ASN A 127 -53.87 -18.75 11.25
C ASN A 127 -53.30 -19.31 12.58
N PRO A 128 -54.09 -20.05 13.38
CA PRO A 128 -53.63 -20.65 14.63
C PRO A 128 -52.58 -21.77 14.44
N ASN A 129 -52.35 -22.21 13.20
CA ASN A 129 -51.32 -23.20 12.83
C ASN A 129 -50.09 -22.55 12.16
N PHE A 130 -49.85 -21.26 12.39
CA PHE A 130 -48.70 -20.55 11.82
C PHE A 130 -47.38 -21.06 12.41
N THR A 131 -46.61 -21.83 11.63
CA THR A 131 -45.18 -22.04 11.86
C THR A 131 -44.40 -20.93 11.15
N PRO A 132 -43.55 -20.16 11.85
CA PRO A 132 -42.68 -19.19 11.20
C PRO A 132 -41.69 -19.92 10.29
N ASN A 133 -41.98 -19.97 8.99
CA ASN A 133 -41.07 -20.54 8.01
C ASN A 133 -40.05 -19.46 7.57
N LEU A 134 -38.79 -19.64 7.98
CA LEU A 134 -37.66 -18.75 7.69
C LEU A 134 -37.16 -18.80 6.24
N SER A 135 -37.86 -19.51 5.35
CA SER A 135 -37.53 -19.70 3.93
C SER A 135 -37.52 -18.42 3.08
N GLN A 136 -38.01 -17.29 3.59
CA GLN A 136 -38.04 -16.06 2.81
C GLN A 136 -37.00 -15.07 3.29
N GLY A 137 -36.14 -14.64 2.36
CA GLY A 137 -35.35 -13.42 2.45
C GLY A 137 -33.98 -13.60 3.11
N VAL A 138 -32.99 -13.95 2.31
CA VAL A 138 -31.59 -13.68 2.61
C VAL A 138 -31.15 -12.58 1.65
N SER A 139 -30.91 -11.37 2.15
CA SER A 139 -30.30 -10.31 1.35
C SER A 139 -28.79 -10.51 1.36
N ALA A 140 -28.26 -10.89 0.19
CA ALA A 140 -26.86 -11.24 -0.08
C ALA A 140 -25.85 -10.12 0.19
N LEU A 141 -26.33 -8.88 0.33
CA LEU A 141 -25.51 -7.70 0.59
C LEU A 141 -26.41 -6.60 1.18
N LYS A 142 -26.27 -6.27 2.47
CA LYS A 142 -26.68 -4.94 2.94
C LYS A 142 -25.46 -4.05 2.73
N LEU A 143 -25.48 -3.26 1.65
CA LEU A 143 -24.71 -2.01 1.60
C LEU A 143 -25.20 -1.19 2.80
N THR A 144 -24.59 -1.40 3.96
CA THR A 144 -24.86 -0.58 5.13
C THR A 144 -24.15 0.73 4.83
N PRO A 145 -24.88 1.83 4.58
CA PRO A 145 -24.24 3.10 4.22
C PRO A 145 -23.14 3.38 5.22
N ALA A 146 -21.91 3.53 4.73
CA ALA A 146 -20.79 3.80 5.60
C ALA A 146 -21.10 5.07 6.42
N PRO A 147 -20.70 5.10 7.72
CA PRO A 147 -20.88 6.28 8.53
C PRO A 147 -20.28 7.50 7.82
N ASN A 148 -21.14 8.49 7.64
CA ASN A 148 -20.94 9.81 7.03
C ASN A 148 -19.65 10.00 6.20
N PRO A 149 -19.69 9.97 4.84
CA PRO A 149 -18.52 10.10 3.97
C PRO A 149 -17.67 11.36 4.25
N ASP A 150 -18.27 12.39 4.84
CA ASP A 150 -17.62 13.64 5.27
C ASP A 150 -16.51 13.45 6.32
N ILE A 151 -16.63 12.49 7.24
CA ILE A 151 -15.62 12.24 8.31
C ILE A 151 -14.32 11.65 7.74
N PHE A 152 -14.39 11.13 6.52
CA PHE A 152 -13.35 10.27 5.97
C PHE A 152 -12.66 10.86 4.74
N VAL A 153 -13.39 11.62 3.92
CA VAL A 153 -12.76 12.62 3.05
C VAL A 153 -11.98 13.61 3.93
N SER A 154 -12.55 14.04 5.06
CA SER A 154 -11.80 14.81 6.04
C SER A 154 -10.64 14.01 6.63
N ALA A 155 -10.75 12.71 6.92
CA ALA A 155 -9.59 11.90 7.34
C ALA A 155 -8.48 11.80 6.28
N GLY A 156 -8.80 11.62 4.99
CA GLY A 156 -7.83 11.63 3.89
C GLY A 156 -7.18 13.00 3.71
N VAL A 157 -7.98 14.07 3.77
CA VAL A 157 -7.51 15.47 3.79
C VAL A 157 -6.68 15.73 5.05
N ILE A 158 -7.02 15.18 6.21
CA ILE A 158 -6.27 15.29 7.47
C ILE A 158 -4.96 14.53 7.35
N ILE A 159 -4.91 13.32 6.76
CA ILE A 159 -3.66 12.58 6.54
C ILE A 159 -2.76 13.36 5.58
N PHE A 160 -3.32 13.91 4.50
CA PHE A 160 -2.57 14.73 3.56
C PHE A 160 -2.12 16.06 4.17
N ALA A 161 -2.99 16.74 4.91
CA ALA A 161 -2.69 17.97 5.63
C ALA A 161 -1.67 17.72 6.75
N ALA A 162 -1.76 16.60 7.47
CA ALA A 162 -0.78 16.16 8.46
C ALA A 162 0.56 15.84 7.78
N TYR A 163 0.56 15.19 6.62
CA TYR A 163 1.76 15.01 5.79
C TYR A 163 2.39 16.37 5.46
N LEU A 164 1.61 17.33 4.98
CA LEU A 164 2.08 18.67 4.62
C LEU A 164 2.57 19.44 5.85
N LEU A 165 1.85 19.36 6.96
CA LEU A 165 2.16 20.06 8.20
C LEU A 165 3.41 19.47 8.87
N VAL A 166 3.49 18.15 9.03
CA VAL A 166 4.67 17.46 9.57
C VAL A 166 5.88 17.69 8.68
N SER A 167 5.74 17.58 7.36
CA SER A 167 6.85 17.87 6.44
C SER A 167 7.30 19.33 6.52
N THR A 168 6.37 20.28 6.60
CA THR A 168 6.69 21.71 6.72
C THR A 168 7.36 22.02 8.05
N ILE A 169 6.83 21.52 9.18
CA ILE A 169 7.40 21.73 10.52
C ILE A 169 8.80 21.12 10.61
N VAL A 170 8.96 19.86 10.22
CA VAL A 170 10.27 19.20 10.25
C VAL A 170 11.24 19.91 9.31
N GLY A 171 10.79 20.33 8.13
CA GLY A 171 11.58 21.15 7.20
C GLY A 171 12.04 22.46 7.84
N LEU A 172 11.14 23.20 8.49
CA LEU A 172 11.42 24.45 9.16
C LEU A 172 12.41 24.26 10.33
N VAL A 173 12.20 23.23 11.16
CA VAL A 173 13.10 22.88 12.27
C VAL A 173 14.50 22.56 11.75
N ILE A 174 14.62 21.84 10.63
CA ILE A 174 15.90 21.55 10.01
C ILE A 174 16.55 22.83 9.50
N ILE A 175 15.81 23.72 8.83
CA ILE A 175 16.35 25.01 8.37
C ILE A 175 16.85 25.85 9.56
N LEU A 176 16.06 25.97 10.63
CA LEU A 176 16.40 26.73 11.83
C LEU A 176 17.59 26.13 12.59
N ARG A 177 17.71 24.80 12.65
CA ARG A 177 18.82 24.12 13.33
C ARG A 177 20.06 23.91 12.47
N THR A 178 20.02 24.21 11.17
CA THR A 178 21.19 24.07 10.31
C THR A 178 22.08 25.33 10.47
N PRO A 179 23.26 25.23 11.13
CA PRO A 179 24.08 26.41 11.35
C PRO A 179 24.65 26.94 10.03
N LEU A 180 24.30 28.18 9.68
CA LEU A 180 24.75 28.88 8.46
C LEU A 180 26.28 28.87 8.30
N ARG A 181 27.03 28.89 9.41
CA ARG A 181 28.51 28.84 9.40
C ARG A 181 29.08 27.53 8.86
N ARG A 182 28.40 26.37 9.03
CA ARG A 182 28.84 25.08 8.42
C ARG A 182 28.48 25.00 6.94
N VAL A 183 27.43 25.69 6.51
CA VAL A 183 27.07 25.78 5.09
C VAL A 183 28.05 26.68 4.33
N GLN A 184 28.72 27.61 5.02
CA GLN A 184 29.68 28.57 4.47
C GLN A 184 31.16 28.13 4.53
N SER A 185 31.52 27.03 5.19
CA SER A 185 32.90 26.46 5.16
C SER A 185 33.22 25.75 3.82
N VAL A 186 32.73 26.33 2.72
CA VAL A 186 32.60 25.88 1.30
C VAL A 186 33.92 25.56 0.59
N GLY A 187 35.05 25.55 1.30
CA GLY A 187 36.35 25.14 0.73
C GLY A 187 36.55 23.63 0.59
N ALA A 188 35.74 22.80 1.25
CA ALA A 188 35.99 21.35 1.40
C ALA A 188 34.99 20.43 0.66
N ALA A 189 34.13 20.95 -0.21
CA ALA A 189 33.24 20.11 -1.01
C ALA A 189 34.03 19.47 -2.16
N GLU A 190 33.84 18.16 -2.40
CA GLU A 190 34.43 17.45 -3.53
C GLU A 190 34.18 18.22 -4.84
N THR A 191 35.26 18.53 -5.54
CA THR A 191 35.20 19.14 -6.86
C THR A 191 35.64 18.13 -7.90
N VAL A 192 34.81 18.00 -8.94
CA VAL A 192 35.10 17.17 -10.10
C VAL A 192 35.75 18.06 -11.16
N HIS A 193 36.93 17.68 -11.59
CA HIS A 193 37.68 18.32 -12.63
C HIS A 193 37.67 17.42 -13.87
N LEU A 194 37.37 18.00 -15.04
CA LEU A 194 37.55 17.32 -16.32
C LEU A 194 38.71 17.98 -17.04
N SER A 195 39.70 17.19 -17.40
CA SER A 195 40.79 17.58 -18.29
C SER A 195 40.85 16.64 -19.49
N ASP A 196 41.77 16.93 -20.40
CA ASP A 196 42.02 16.06 -21.55
C ASP A 196 42.74 14.76 -21.15
N GLU A 197 43.40 14.75 -19.99
CA GLU A 197 44.07 13.57 -19.44
C GLU A 197 43.11 12.62 -18.72
N GLY A 198 42.09 13.15 -18.04
CA GLY A 198 41.18 12.32 -17.25
C GLY A 198 40.13 13.06 -16.43
N VAL A 199 39.49 12.30 -15.54
CA VAL A 199 38.57 12.81 -14.52
C VAL A 199 39.29 12.90 -13.19
N THR A 200 39.35 14.09 -12.61
CA THR A 200 39.96 14.34 -11.31
C THR A 200 38.90 14.59 -10.25
N LEU A 201 38.90 13.83 -9.15
CA LEU A 201 38.07 14.11 -7.97
C LEU A 201 38.98 14.57 -6.83
N GLY A 202 38.72 15.73 -6.24
CA GLY A 202 39.53 16.19 -5.13
C GLY A 202 38.84 17.11 -4.14
N ILE A 203 39.39 17.14 -2.92
CA ILE A 203 39.05 18.05 -1.83
C ILE A 203 40.36 18.74 -1.42
N GLY A 204 40.47 20.06 -1.60
CA GLY A 204 41.69 20.78 -1.25
C GLY A 204 42.91 20.29 -2.04
N THR A 205 43.94 19.78 -1.35
CA THR A 205 45.20 19.28 -1.93
C THR A 205 45.18 17.80 -2.27
N GLU A 206 44.17 17.05 -1.82
CA GLU A 206 44.01 15.65 -2.19
C GLU A 206 43.16 15.55 -3.46
N SER A 207 43.80 15.32 -4.59
CA SER A 207 43.15 15.06 -5.88
C SER A 207 43.51 13.68 -6.40
N ARG A 208 42.50 12.95 -6.87
CA ARG A 208 42.64 11.63 -7.49
C ARG A 208 42.31 11.76 -8.96
N THR A 209 43.26 11.45 -9.83
CA THR A 209 43.08 11.46 -11.28
C THR A 209 42.80 10.05 -11.78
N LEU A 210 41.73 9.88 -12.56
CA LEU A 210 41.48 8.69 -13.36
C LEU A 210 41.68 9.02 -14.84
N PRO A 211 42.70 8.44 -15.49
CA PRO A 211 42.93 8.61 -16.93
C PRO A 211 41.75 8.06 -17.74
N TRP A 212 41.41 8.72 -18.85
CA TRP A 212 40.28 8.28 -19.70
C TRP A 212 40.45 6.85 -20.20
N ALA A 213 41.67 6.45 -20.59
CA ALA A 213 41.99 5.15 -21.15
C ALA A 213 41.79 3.97 -20.17
N GLU A 214 41.86 4.23 -18.86
CA GLU A 214 41.76 3.19 -17.83
C GLU A 214 40.33 2.96 -17.35
N ILE A 215 39.39 3.83 -17.74
CA ILE A 215 37.98 3.70 -17.37
C ILE A 215 37.38 2.50 -18.08
N THR A 216 36.99 1.50 -17.30
CA THR A 216 36.40 0.26 -17.80
C THR A 216 34.89 0.23 -17.67
N GLN A 217 34.34 0.97 -16.70
CA GLN A 217 32.91 0.95 -16.45
C GLN A 217 32.39 2.27 -15.91
N ILE A 218 31.18 2.62 -16.36
CA ILE A 218 30.37 3.70 -15.82
C ILE A 218 28.98 3.17 -15.48
N LEU A 219 28.51 3.57 -14.30
CA LEU A 219 27.18 3.26 -13.81
C LEU A 219 26.49 4.55 -13.41
N HIS A 220 25.22 4.71 -13.76
CA HIS A 220 24.42 5.81 -13.21
C HIS A 220 23.04 5.33 -12.79
N ALA A 221 22.53 5.94 -11.72
CA ALA A 221 21.19 5.74 -11.23
C ALA A 221 20.57 7.11 -10.94
N ASN A 222 19.73 7.54 -11.87
CA ASN A 222 18.94 8.75 -11.73
C ASN A 222 17.49 8.39 -11.44
N ILE A 223 16.89 9.05 -10.46
CA ILE A 223 15.46 8.92 -10.18
C ILE A 223 14.75 10.14 -10.77
N TYR A 224 13.75 9.89 -11.60
CA TYR A 224 12.89 10.93 -12.17
C TYR A 224 11.46 10.71 -11.70
N ILE A 225 10.78 11.78 -11.26
CA ILE A 225 9.33 11.70 -10.98
C ILE A 225 8.57 11.65 -12.31
N SER A 226 8.86 12.64 -13.15
CA SER A 226 8.39 12.76 -14.53
C SER A 226 9.62 12.98 -15.42
N GLN A 227 9.91 14.23 -15.77
CA GLN A 227 11.13 14.66 -16.45
C GLN A 227 12.14 15.27 -15.46
N GLU A 228 11.69 15.67 -14.27
CA GLU A 228 12.53 16.27 -13.25
C GLU A 228 13.39 15.25 -12.51
N LEU A 229 14.69 15.56 -12.44
CA LEU A 229 15.68 14.76 -11.74
C LEU A 229 15.63 15.03 -10.23
N LEU A 230 15.43 13.98 -9.44
CA LEU A 230 15.64 14.01 -7.99
C LEU A 230 17.15 14.02 -7.69
N LYS A 231 17.74 15.22 -7.68
CA LYS A 231 19.19 15.46 -7.55
C LYS A 231 19.84 14.74 -6.37
N ASP A 232 19.17 14.68 -5.22
CA ASP A 232 19.68 14.05 -4.00
C ASP A 232 19.76 12.50 -4.07
N ASN A 233 19.06 11.93 -5.03
CA ASN A 233 19.02 10.48 -5.28
C ASN A 233 19.73 10.09 -6.58
N ALA A 234 20.17 11.07 -7.37
CA ALA A 234 20.92 10.85 -8.60
C ALA A 234 22.40 10.62 -8.29
N ARG A 235 22.98 9.58 -8.88
CA ARG A 235 24.40 9.23 -8.72
C ARG A 235 24.97 8.65 -10.00
N THR A 236 26.22 9.01 -10.28
CA THR A 236 27.05 8.37 -11.31
C THR A 236 28.33 7.88 -10.66
N MET A 237 28.77 6.67 -11.00
CA MET A 237 30.00 6.05 -10.53
C MET A 237 30.88 5.71 -11.74
N ILE A 238 32.14 6.09 -11.66
CA ILE A 238 33.18 5.72 -12.64
C ILE A 238 34.11 4.72 -11.97
N GLN A 239 34.47 3.67 -12.71
CA GLN A 239 35.35 2.62 -12.24
C GLN A 239 36.50 2.37 -13.23
N ALA A 240 37.70 2.24 -12.66
CA ALA A 240 38.91 1.80 -13.34
C ALA A 240 39.56 0.66 -12.52
N PRO A 241 40.17 -0.35 -13.14
CA PRO A 241 40.86 -1.43 -12.42
C PRO A 241 42.02 -0.87 -11.58
N GLY A 242 42.16 -1.32 -10.33
CA GLY A 242 43.25 -0.85 -9.46
C GLY A 242 43.05 0.54 -8.83
N HIS A 243 41.94 1.23 -9.13
CA HIS A 243 41.59 2.52 -8.54
C HIS A 243 40.26 2.47 -7.78
N PRO A 244 40.12 3.22 -6.67
CA PRO A 244 38.85 3.36 -5.99
C PRO A 244 37.82 4.06 -6.91
N PRO A 245 36.54 3.68 -6.87
CA PRO A 245 35.52 4.27 -7.72
C PRO A 245 35.32 5.77 -7.42
N ILE A 246 35.16 6.58 -8.47
CA ILE A 246 34.80 7.99 -8.35
C ILE A 246 33.27 8.08 -8.32
N HIS A 247 32.72 8.63 -7.25
CA HIS A 247 31.29 8.88 -7.09
C HIS A 247 30.95 10.35 -7.37
N MET A 248 29.99 10.58 -8.26
CA MET A 248 29.45 11.90 -8.55
C MET A 248 27.99 11.94 -8.13
N SER A 249 27.64 12.90 -7.27
CA SER A 249 26.26 13.10 -6.84
C SER A 249 25.49 14.03 -7.78
N GLY A 250 24.16 13.90 -7.84
CA GLY A 250 23.29 14.83 -8.57
C GLY A 250 23.29 16.25 -8.03
N ASN A 251 23.88 16.48 -6.86
CA ASN A 251 24.08 17.82 -6.29
C ASN A 251 25.30 18.54 -6.88
N THR A 252 26.07 17.88 -7.75
CA THR A 252 27.11 18.53 -8.56
C THR A 252 26.49 19.56 -9.49
N ALA A 253 27.04 20.77 -9.50
CA ALA A 253 26.64 21.79 -10.45
C ALA A 253 26.77 21.25 -11.88
N TRP A 254 25.76 21.47 -12.72
CA TRP A 254 25.75 20.97 -14.10
C TRP A 254 25.89 19.45 -14.23
N TYR A 255 25.37 18.68 -13.25
CA TYR A 255 25.45 17.21 -13.22
C TYR A 255 25.11 16.52 -14.55
N ASN A 256 24.01 16.91 -15.21
CA ASN A 256 23.62 16.32 -16.49
C ASN A 256 24.65 16.61 -17.58
N SER A 257 25.14 17.86 -17.68
CA SER A 257 26.17 18.24 -18.65
C SER A 257 27.50 17.53 -18.39
N LEU A 258 27.94 17.49 -17.13
CA LEU A 258 29.12 16.77 -16.68
C LEU A 258 29.06 15.30 -17.12
N ARG A 259 27.92 14.64 -16.86
CA ARG A 259 27.71 13.25 -17.30
C ARG A 259 27.81 13.12 -18.82
N THR A 260 27.14 13.98 -19.58
CA THR A 260 27.18 13.93 -21.06
C THR A 260 28.59 14.09 -21.59
N GLN A 261 29.39 14.98 -20.99
CA GLN A 261 30.80 15.17 -21.37
C GLN A 261 31.66 13.97 -21.02
N ILE A 262 31.44 13.36 -19.85
CA ILE A 262 32.12 12.13 -19.47
C ILE A 262 31.78 11.03 -20.49
N MET A 263 30.49 10.83 -20.81
CA MET A 263 30.06 9.85 -21.82
C MET A 263 30.75 10.04 -23.17
N ALA A 264 30.90 11.29 -23.61
CA ALA A 264 31.52 11.61 -24.89
C ALA A 264 33.03 11.32 -24.94
N ARG A 265 33.70 11.24 -23.79
CA ARG A 265 35.16 11.00 -23.66
C ARG A 265 35.52 9.59 -23.20
N LEU A 266 34.52 8.71 -23.01
CA LEU A 266 34.77 7.33 -22.59
C LEU A 266 35.41 6.51 -23.71
N PRO A 267 36.30 5.56 -23.37
CA PRO A 267 36.76 4.55 -24.31
C PRO A 267 35.58 3.75 -24.89
N PRO A 268 35.61 3.36 -26.18
CA PRO A 268 34.54 2.54 -26.77
C PRO A 268 34.39 1.17 -26.12
N ALA A 269 35.44 0.67 -25.45
CA ALA A 269 35.40 -0.58 -24.69
C ALA A 269 34.75 -0.44 -23.29
N ALA A 270 34.48 0.78 -22.82
CA ALA A 270 33.94 1.01 -21.49
C ALA A 270 32.48 0.54 -21.41
N ARG A 271 32.17 -0.29 -20.41
CA ARG A 271 30.81 -0.80 -20.20
C ARG A 271 29.94 0.28 -19.57
N HIS A 272 28.81 0.56 -20.21
CA HIS A 272 27.80 1.47 -19.70
C HIS A 272 26.61 0.71 -19.11
N ARG A 273 26.24 1.01 -17.86
CA ARG A 273 25.06 0.43 -17.19
C ARG A 273 24.17 1.50 -16.61
N ASP A 274 22.93 1.55 -17.08
CA ASP A 274 21.90 2.48 -16.60
C ASP A 274 20.95 1.80 -15.60
N PHE A 275 20.92 2.31 -14.38
CA PHE A 275 19.99 1.93 -13.31
C PHE A 275 18.95 3.01 -13.02
N SER A 276 18.86 4.02 -13.87
CA SER A 276 17.89 5.09 -13.75
C SER A 276 16.49 4.57 -13.94
N PHE A 277 15.53 5.17 -13.24
CA PHE A 277 14.13 4.86 -13.43
C PHE A 277 13.27 6.11 -13.29
N ARG A 278 12.18 6.11 -14.04
CA ARG A 278 11.11 7.12 -13.94
C ARG A 278 10.00 6.51 -13.10
N LEU A 279 9.42 7.24 -12.16
CA LEU A 279 8.31 6.72 -11.35
C LEU A 279 7.09 6.50 -12.25
N LEU A 280 6.51 7.59 -12.78
CA LEU A 280 5.23 7.55 -13.51
C LEU A 280 5.37 6.94 -14.91
N TYR A 281 6.45 7.24 -15.63
CA TYR A 281 6.71 6.70 -16.98
C TYR A 281 7.50 5.38 -16.94
N SER A 282 7.02 4.41 -16.18
CA SER A 282 7.57 3.06 -16.11
C SER A 282 6.47 2.01 -16.17
N ARG A 283 6.82 0.74 -16.41
CA ARG A 283 5.85 -0.38 -16.34
C ARG A 283 5.11 -0.41 -15.00
N MET A 284 5.79 -0.08 -13.90
CA MET A 284 5.17 0.02 -12.57
C MET A 284 4.29 1.26 -12.43
N GLY A 285 4.64 2.37 -13.09
CA GLY A 285 3.79 3.57 -13.13
C GLY A 285 2.52 3.36 -13.93
N VAL A 286 2.62 2.66 -15.06
CA VAL A 286 1.45 2.23 -15.85
C VAL A 286 0.57 1.29 -15.03
N LEU A 287 1.15 0.29 -14.35
CA LEU A 287 0.40 -0.60 -13.46
C LEU A 287 -0.34 0.18 -12.35
N TYR A 288 0.35 1.11 -11.69
CA TYR A 288 -0.23 1.96 -10.65
C TYR A 288 -1.39 2.82 -11.19
N ALA A 289 -1.19 3.46 -12.35
CA ALA A 289 -2.22 4.29 -12.99
C ALA A 289 -3.43 3.47 -13.45
N LEU A 290 -3.21 2.31 -14.08
CA LEU A 290 -4.28 1.39 -14.47
C LEU A 290 -5.05 0.87 -13.25
N THR A 291 -4.37 0.65 -12.13
CA THR A 291 -5.01 0.21 -10.87
C THR A 291 -5.88 1.32 -10.29
N LEU A 292 -5.41 2.57 -10.30
CA LEU A 292 -6.23 3.72 -9.88
C LEU A 292 -7.47 3.86 -10.78
N LEU A 293 -7.31 3.75 -12.10
CA LEU A 293 -8.42 3.78 -13.03
C LEU A 293 -9.39 2.61 -12.81
N SER A 294 -8.89 1.41 -12.53
CA SER A 294 -9.74 0.25 -12.26
C SER A 294 -10.51 0.40 -10.94
N LEU A 295 -9.87 0.96 -9.90
CA LEU A 295 -10.54 1.22 -8.63
C LEU A 295 -11.60 2.31 -8.75
N TRP A 296 -11.33 3.35 -9.54
CA TRP A 296 -12.32 4.39 -9.85
C TRP A 296 -13.50 3.83 -10.66
N ALA A 297 -13.22 3.03 -11.70
CA ALA A 297 -14.27 2.35 -12.46
C ALA A 297 -15.08 1.38 -11.58
N PHE A 298 -14.43 0.68 -10.65
CA PHE A 298 -15.09 -0.19 -9.69
C PHE A 298 -16.04 0.59 -8.76
N ALA A 299 -15.59 1.73 -8.23
CA ALA A 299 -16.42 2.60 -7.39
C ALA A 299 -17.65 3.11 -8.16
N LEU A 300 -17.47 3.57 -9.40
CA LEU A 300 -18.57 3.97 -10.28
C LEU A 300 -19.54 2.81 -10.56
N LEU A 301 -19.03 1.62 -10.88
CA LEU A 301 -19.87 0.44 -11.08
C LEU A 301 -20.66 0.07 -9.83
N GLY A 302 -20.04 0.16 -8.65
CA GLY A 302 -20.70 -0.07 -7.37
C GLY A 302 -21.84 0.93 -7.10
N GLN A 303 -21.68 2.19 -7.52
CA GLN A 303 -22.69 3.23 -7.36
C GLN A 303 -23.86 3.07 -8.34
N PHE A 304 -23.58 2.84 -9.63
CA PHE A 304 -24.60 2.87 -10.68
C PHE A 304 -25.21 1.51 -10.98
N SER A 305 -24.45 0.43 -10.84
CA SER A 305 -24.87 -0.93 -11.17
C SER A 305 -24.33 -1.95 -10.16
N PRO A 306 -24.80 -1.93 -8.90
CA PRO A 306 -24.30 -2.82 -7.84
C PRO A 306 -24.31 -4.30 -8.24
N HIS A 307 -25.31 -4.73 -9.02
CA HIS A 307 -25.46 -6.12 -9.45
C HIS A 307 -24.26 -6.63 -10.29
N LEU A 308 -23.62 -5.78 -11.10
CA LEU A 308 -22.48 -6.17 -11.93
C LEU A 308 -21.25 -6.46 -11.07
N VAL A 309 -21.12 -5.78 -9.93
CA VAL A 309 -20.00 -5.95 -9.01
C VAL A 309 -20.14 -7.25 -8.21
N THR A 310 -21.38 -7.64 -7.91
CA THR A 310 -21.70 -8.85 -7.15
C THR A 310 -21.86 -10.10 -8.02
N GLN A 311 -22.09 -9.94 -9.33
CA GLN A 311 -22.26 -11.08 -10.23
C GLN A 311 -20.99 -11.94 -10.29
N ILE A 312 -21.19 -13.26 -10.23
CA ILE A 312 -20.12 -14.24 -10.36
C ILE A 312 -19.58 -14.21 -11.80
N ILE A 313 -18.26 -14.10 -11.93
CA ILE A 313 -17.57 -14.12 -13.22
C ILE A 313 -17.72 -15.52 -13.83
N PRO A 314 -18.21 -15.64 -15.09
CA PRO A 314 -18.42 -16.92 -15.74
C PRO A 314 -17.20 -17.85 -15.66
N GLY A 315 -17.43 -19.10 -15.27
CA GLY A 315 -16.37 -20.12 -15.13
C GLY A 315 -15.55 -20.02 -13.84
N THR A 316 -15.86 -19.10 -12.93
CA THR A 316 -15.14 -18.96 -11.66
C THR A 316 -16.12 -18.83 -10.47
N PRO A 317 -15.67 -19.06 -9.22
CA PRO A 317 -16.49 -18.77 -8.04
C PRO A 317 -16.37 -17.30 -7.59
N TYR A 318 -15.66 -16.44 -8.34
CA TYR A 318 -15.33 -15.09 -7.91
C TYR A 318 -16.24 -14.07 -8.56
N SER A 319 -16.70 -13.08 -7.80
CA SER A 319 -17.27 -11.82 -8.30
C SER A 319 -16.23 -10.71 -8.32
N LEU A 320 -16.51 -9.59 -8.99
CA LEU A 320 -15.62 -8.42 -8.95
C LEU A 320 -15.43 -7.92 -7.50
N ALA A 321 -16.50 -7.94 -6.68
CA ALA A 321 -16.43 -7.65 -5.26
C ALA A 321 -15.43 -8.54 -4.50
N SER A 322 -15.40 -9.83 -4.83
CA SER A 322 -14.48 -10.78 -4.18
C SER A 322 -13.00 -10.60 -4.56
N LEU A 323 -12.74 -9.98 -5.72
CA LEU A 323 -11.39 -9.69 -6.19
C LEU A 323 -10.89 -8.33 -5.71
N TYR A 324 -11.78 -7.49 -5.19
CA TYR A 324 -11.50 -6.12 -4.79
C TYR A 324 -10.29 -5.98 -3.84
N PRO A 325 -10.11 -6.82 -2.79
CA PRO A 325 -8.92 -6.74 -1.96
C PRO A 325 -7.65 -6.89 -2.81
N TYR A 326 -7.59 -7.84 -3.74
CA TYR A 326 -6.40 -8.11 -4.54
C TYR A 326 -6.05 -6.98 -5.52
N VAL A 327 -7.03 -6.17 -5.96
CA VAL A 327 -6.77 -5.03 -6.87
C VAL A 327 -5.77 -4.05 -6.24
N TYR A 328 -5.80 -3.87 -4.91
CA TYR A 328 -4.85 -3.00 -4.21
C TYR A 328 -3.39 -3.47 -4.27
N LEU A 329 -3.12 -4.72 -4.67
CA LEU A 329 -1.76 -5.15 -4.97
C LEU A 329 -1.11 -4.31 -6.08
N GLY A 330 -1.92 -3.84 -7.03
CA GLY A 330 -1.50 -2.92 -8.08
C GLY A 330 -1.08 -1.54 -7.57
N LEU A 331 -1.48 -1.14 -6.35
CA LEU A 331 -0.98 0.07 -5.69
C LEU A 331 0.23 -0.21 -4.80
N SER A 332 0.22 -1.35 -4.08
CA SER A 332 1.29 -1.68 -3.14
C SER A 332 2.59 -2.10 -3.83
N ILE A 333 2.51 -2.93 -4.89
CA ILE A 333 3.68 -3.47 -5.58
C ILE A 333 4.53 -2.34 -6.20
N PRO A 334 3.98 -1.39 -6.97
CA PRO A 334 4.76 -0.25 -7.47
C PRO A 334 5.42 0.55 -6.36
N SER A 335 4.71 0.76 -5.24
CA SER A 335 5.23 1.48 -4.08
C SER A 335 6.45 0.76 -3.48
N PHE A 336 6.35 -0.55 -3.20
CA PHE A 336 7.49 -1.33 -2.72
C PHE A 336 8.63 -1.38 -3.74
N PHE A 337 8.30 -1.43 -5.03
CA PHE A 337 9.30 -1.42 -6.09
C PHE A 337 10.11 -0.12 -6.12
N TRP A 338 9.44 1.04 -6.10
CA TRP A 338 10.10 2.34 -6.19
C TRP A 338 10.89 2.71 -4.95
N PHE A 339 10.40 2.35 -3.77
CA PHE A 339 10.93 2.87 -2.51
C PHE A 339 11.76 1.87 -1.71
N VAL A 340 11.67 0.58 -2.03
CA VAL A 340 12.44 -0.48 -1.35
C VAL A 340 13.36 -1.18 -2.33
N LEU A 341 12.80 -1.87 -3.32
CA LEU A 341 13.57 -2.74 -4.22
C LEU A 341 14.56 -1.95 -5.08
N ARG A 342 14.12 -0.88 -5.75
CA ARG A 342 15.00 -0.08 -6.62
C ARG A 342 16.13 0.61 -5.84
N PRO A 343 15.89 1.30 -4.72
CA PRO A 343 16.97 1.88 -3.92
C PRO A 343 17.97 0.84 -3.41
N LEU A 344 17.51 -0.35 -3.02
CA LEU A 344 18.38 -1.46 -2.61
C LEU A 344 19.23 -1.98 -3.79
N GLN A 345 18.63 -2.16 -4.98
CA GLN A 345 19.36 -2.54 -6.20
C GLN A 345 20.41 -1.50 -6.60
N ILE A 346 20.07 -0.21 -6.52
CA ILE A 346 20.98 0.91 -6.77
C ILE A 346 22.16 0.84 -5.79
N THR A 347 21.87 0.66 -4.50
CA THR A 347 22.90 0.54 -3.45
C THR A 347 23.83 -0.62 -3.72
N LEU A 348 23.30 -1.79 -4.08
CA LEU A 348 24.08 -2.99 -4.39
C LEU A 348 25.15 -2.75 -5.47
N HIS A 349 24.85 -1.95 -6.49
CA HIS A 349 25.75 -1.74 -7.64
C HIS A 349 26.61 -0.47 -7.52
N LEU A 350 26.08 0.59 -6.92
CA LEU A 350 26.73 1.92 -6.89
C LEU A 350 27.39 2.24 -5.55
N ASN A 351 27.02 1.56 -4.48
CA ASN A 351 27.66 1.75 -3.17
C ASN A 351 27.53 0.48 -2.33
N PRO A 352 28.16 -0.64 -2.73
CA PRO A 352 27.98 -1.93 -2.09
C PRO A 352 28.42 -1.93 -0.62
N THR A 353 29.34 -1.03 -0.24
CA THR A 353 29.81 -0.81 1.14
C THR A 353 28.82 -0.02 2.01
N GLY A 354 27.80 0.59 1.41
CA GLY A 354 26.77 1.33 2.10
C GLY A 354 25.87 0.42 2.93
N LYS A 355 26.07 0.42 4.25
CA LYS A 355 25.32 -0.43 5.19
C LYS A 355 23.89 0.07 5.45
N LEU A 356 23.65 1.37 5.33
CA LEU A 356 22.41 2.01 5.81
C LEU A 356 21.13 1.54 5.08
N PRO A 357 21.08 1.46 3.73
CA PRO A 357 19.86 1.01 3.05
C PRO A 357 19.45 -0.44 3.39
N PRO A 358 20.34 -1.46 3.32
CA PRO A 358 19.95 -2.81 3.68
C PRO A 358 19.66 -2.97 5.18
N THR A 359 20.34 -2.24 6.07
CA THR A 359 20.02 -2.31 7.51
C THR A 359 18.65 -1.70 7.80
N LEU A 360 18.32 -0.54 7.22
CA LEU A 360 16.99 0.04 7.38
C LEU A 360 15.90 -0.89 6.85
N ALA A 361 16.13 -1.54 5.70
CA ALA A 361 15.17 -2.48 5.14
C ALA A 361 14.93 -3.69 6.05
N ILE A 362 16.00 -4.29 6.62
CA ILE A 362 15.88 -5.39 7.58
C ILE A 362 15.16 -4.93 8.85
N LEU A 363 15.57 -3.80 9.42
CA LEU A 363 14.94 -3.27 10.64
C LEU A 363 13.46 -2.96 10.42
N SER A 364 13.10 -2.41 9.26
CA SER A 364 11.70 -2.14 8.91
C SER A 364 10.91 -3.44 8.78
N GLY A 365 11.46 -4.44 8.10
CA GLY A 365 10.84 -5.75 7.96
C GLY A 365 10.65 -6.45 9.30
N MET A 366 11.68 -6.46 10.16
CA MET A 366 11.61 -6.99 11.53
C MET A 366 10.63 -6.23 12.40
N LEU A 367 10.58 -4.90 12.29
CA LEU A 367 9.64 -4.08 13.04
C LEU A 367 8.21 -4.43 12.65
N ILE A 368 7.91 -4.54 11.35
CA ILE A 368 6.59 -4.96 10.88
C ILE A 368 6.28 -6.36 11.41
N THR A 369 7.18 -7.35 11.27
CA THR A 369 6.96 -8.70 11.81
C THR A 369 6.75 -8.70 13.32
N GLY A 370 7.54 -7.94 14.09
CA GLY A 370 7.42 -7.83 15.54
C GLY A 370 6.10 -7.20 15.96
N LEU A 371 5.70 -6.11 15.32
CA LEU A 371 4.39 -5.49 15.54
C LEU A 371 3.27 -6.47 15.19
N ARG A 372 3.37 -7.19 14.08
CA ARG A 372 2.39 -8.21 13.69
C ARG A 372 2.22 -9.29 14.75
N LEU A 373 3.32 -9.82 15.28
CA LEU A 373 3.31 -10.79 16.37
C LEU A 373 2.75 -10.19 17.66
N ALA A 374 3.13 -8.95 18.01
CA ALA A 374 2.60 -8.26 19.18
C ALA A 374 1.08 -8.01 19.09
N THR A 375 0.57 -7.83 17.87
CA THR A 375 -0.88 -7.74 17.61
C THR A 375 -1.56 -9.10 17.39
N LEU A 376 -0.88 -10.22 17.68
CA LEU A 376 -1.36 -11.58 17.45
C LEU A 376 -1.92 -11.80 16.04
N LEU A 377 -1.26 -11.21 15.03
CA LEU A 377 -1.61 -11.28 13.61
C LEU A 377 -3.00 -10.70 13.28
N ARG A 378 -3.51 -9.77 14.11
CA ARG A 378 -4.74 -9.02 13.87
C ARG A 378 -4.71 -8.29 12.51
N PRO A 379 -5.78 -8.34 11.69
CA PRO A 379 -5.86 -7.58 10.45
C PRO A 379 -5.73 -6.07 10.63
N TRP A 380 -4.91 -5.41 9.79
CA TRP A 380 -4.66 -3.95 9.90
C TRP A 380 -5.36 -3.15 8.81
N LEU A 381 -5.40 -3.66 7.57
CA LEU A 381 -5.80 -2.87 6.41
C LEU A 381 -6.96 -3.48 5.64
N THR A 382 -6.87 -4.76 5.29
CA THR A 382 -7.85 -5.45 4.43
C THR A 382 -8.16 -6.83 4.96
N VAL A 383 -9.25 -7.41 4.47
CA VAL A 383 -9.56 -8.83 4.58
C VAL A 383 -9.64 -9.37 3.15
N PRO A 384 -8.78 -10.31 2.75
CA PRO A 384 -7.70 -10.93 3.53
C PRO A 384 -6.56 -9.95 3.86
N ASP A 385 -5.82 -10.23 4.94
CA ASP A 385 -4.78 -9.33 5.44
C ASP A 385 -3.39 -9.56 4.80
N ILE A 386 -3.26 -9.07 3.57
CA ILE A 386 -2.12 -9.36 2.69
C ILE A 386 -0.99 -8.34 2.84
N TYR A 387 -1.30 -7.05 2.97
CA TYR A 387 -0.34 -5.96 2.72
C TYR A 387 0.80 -5.85 3.73
N PRO A 388 0.54 -5.81 5.05
CA PRO A 388 1.63 -5.72 6.03
C PRO A 388 2.54 -6.94 5.95
N THR A 389 1.94 -8.11 5.74
CA THR A 389 2.61 -9.40 5.58
C THR A 389 3.55 -9.38 4.37
N LEU A 390 3.05 -8.93 3.21
CA LEU A 390 3.82 -8.80 1.98
C LEU A 390 4.95 -7.77 2.12
N ALA A 391 4.70 -6.65 2.81
CA ALA A 391 5.72 -5.64 3.11
C ALA A 391 6.86 -6.27 3.91
N ALA A 392 6.58 -6.95 5.02
CA ALA A 392 7.60 -7.61 5.84
C ALA A 392 8.47 -8.58 5.01
N LEU A 393 7.85 -9.39 4.15
CA LEU A 393 8.56 -10.30 3.24
C LEU A 393 9.45 -9.55 2.25
N ILE A 394 8.92 -8.55 1.54
CA ILE A 394 9.69 -7.81 0.53
C ILE A 394 10.88 -7.11 1.18
N PHE A 395 10.69 -6.44 2.32
CA PHE A 395 11.75 -5.71 3.02
C PHE A 395 12.87 -6.64 3.49
N THR A 396 12.53 -7.75 4.15
CA THR A 396 13.54 -8.67 4.70
C THR A 396 14.25 -9.48 3.61
N LEU A 397 13.52 -10.04 2.65
CA LEU A 397 14.09 -10.89 1.59
C LEU A 397 14.97 -10.08 0.63
N SER A 398 14.53 -8.89 0.23
CA SER A 398 15.31 -8.04 -0.67
C SER A 398 16.61 -7.55 -0.02
N ALA A 399 16.56 -7.18 1.26
CA ALA A 399 17.75 -6.77 1.99
C ALA A 399 18.72 -7.92 2.23
N SER A 400 18.21 -9.11 2.55
CA SER A 400 19.01 -10.34 2.65
C SER A 400 19.73 -10.64 1.33
N TRP A 401 19.01 -10.57 0.21
CA TRP A 401 19.58 -10.75 -1.12
C TRP A 401 20.71 -9.74 -1.42
N VAL A 402 20.50 -8.45 -1.09
CA VAL A 402 21.54 -7.42 -1.28
C VAL A 402 22.78 -7.70 -0.41
N ILE A 403 22.60 -8.03 0.87
CA ILE A 403 23.72 -8.31 1.79
C ILE A 403 24.54 -9.51 1.31
N TRP A 404 23.91 -10.50 0.69
CA TRP A 404 24.60 -11.66 0.12
C TRP A 404 25.32 -11.35 -1.20
N ARG A 405 24.75 -10.47 -2.03
CA ARG A 405 25.30 -10.13 -3.35
C ARG A 405 26.32 -8.99 -3.31
N ALA A 406 26.37 -8.20 -2.24
CA ALA A 406 27.25 -7.05 -2.13
C ALA A 406 28.72 -7.47 -2.10
N LYS A 407 29.43 -7.10 -3.16
CA LYS A 407 30.87 -7.32 -3.34
C LYS A 407 31.60 -6.00 -3.46
N THR A 408 32.81 -5.94 -2.93
CA THR A 408 33.72 -4.81 -3.10
C THR A 408 34.10 -4.71 -4.57
N VAL A 409 34.21 -3.46 -5.03
CA VAL A 409 34.51 -3.13 -6.42
C VAL A 409 35.97 -3.43 -6.76
N GLU A 410 36.87 -3.28 -5.78
CA GLU A 410 38.32 -3.45 -5.95
C GLU A 410 38.74 -4.92 -6.06
N ASN A 411 38.26 -5.78 -5.15
CA ASN A 411 38.77 -7.16 -5.01
C ASN A 411 37.70 -8.24 -5.21
N GLY A 412 36.44 -7.85 -5.48
CA GLY A 412 35.33 -8.79 -5.62
C GLY A 412 34.99 -9.57 -4.33
N THR A 413 35.57 -9.17 -3.20
CA THR A 413 35.34 -9.78 -1.89
C THR A 413 33.97 -9.39 -1.35
N ASN A 414 33.36 -10.25 -0.53
CA ASN A 414 32.06 -9.92 0.07
C ASN A 414 32.21 -8.75 1.04
N VAL A 415 31.34 -7.74 0.91
CA VAL A 415 31.34 -6.56 1.79
C VAL A 415 31.00 -6.96 3.22
N TYR A 416 30.03 -7.87 3.37
CA TYR A 416 29.53 -8.30 4.66
C TYR A 416 30.23 -9.59 5.09
N ASN A 417 30.65 -9.63 6.36
CA ASN A 417 31.27 -10.81 6.93
C ASN A 417 30.29 -12.01 6.93
N ARG A 418 30.82 -13.21 7.18
CA ARG A 418 30.01 -14.44 7.15
C ARG A 418 28.92 -14.43 8.22
N ILE A 419 29.20 -13.88 9.41
CA ILE A 419 28.26 -13.84 10.54
C ILE A 419 27.03 -12.98 10.20
N THR A 420 27.22 -11.77 9.67
CA THR A 420 26.12 -10.89 9.25
C THR A 420 25.27 -11.55 8.17
N ARG A 421 25.90 -12.19 7.18
CA ARG A 421 25.17 -12.89 6.11
C ARG A 421 24.30 -14.03 6.65
N ILE A 422 24.85 -14.86 7.55
CA ILE A 422 24.09 -15.95 8.20
C ILE A 422 22.97 -15.38 9.06
N GLY A 423 23.25 -14.37 9.91
CA GLY A 423 22.25 -13.78 10.78
C GLY A 423 21.06 -13.19 10.02
N VAL A 424 21.33 -12.48 8.93
CA VAL A 424 20.26 -11.92 8.06
C VAL A 424 19.49 -13.03 7.33
N THR A 425 20.15 -14.11 6.92
CA THR A 425 19.46 -15.28 6.36
C THR A 425 18.53 -15.93 7.39
N LEU A 426 18.95 -16.08 8.65
CA LEU A 426 18.08 -16.62 9.70
C LEU A 426 16.86 -15.72 9.93
N ILE A 427 17.05 -14.39 9.98
CA ILE A 427 15.94 -13.43 10.06
C ILE A 427 15.00 -13.56 8.86
N ALA A 428 15.55 -13.68 7.65
CA ALA A 428 14.78 -13.84 6.43
C ALA A 428 13.99 -15.16 6.40
N ILE A 429 14.59 -16.27 6.83
CA ILE A 429 13.91 -17.57 6.95
C ILE A 429 12.80 -17.52 8.00
N PHE A 430 13.07 -16.94 9.17
CA PHE A 430 12.06 -16.75 10.22
C PHE A 430 10.89 -15.89 9.70
N THR A 431 11.20 -14.76 9.06
CA THR A 431 10.17 -13.88 8.50
C THR A 431 9.38 -14.59 7.40
N LEU A 432 10.05 -15.34 6.52
CA LEU A 432 9.40 -16.13 5.47
C LEU A 432 8.48 -17.21 6.05
N TYR A 433 8.91 -17.91 7.09
CA TYR A 433 8.09 -18.91 7.76
C TYR A 433 6.84 -18.25 8.38
N VAL A 434 7.01 -17.25 9.25
CA VAL A 434 5.87 -16.65 9.97
C VAL A 434 4.95 -15.88 9.02
N MET A 435 5.49 -14.97 8.21
CA MET A 435 4.69 -14.12 7.32
C MET A 435 4.21 -14.90 6.08
N GLY A 436 4.98 -15.85 5.57
CA GLY A 436 4.55 -16.72 4.48
C GLY A 436 3.40 -17.65 4.90
N SER A 437 3.50 -18.27 6.07
CA SER A 437 2.38 -19.06 6.63
C SER A 437 1.16 -18.20 6.90
N HIS A 438 1.34 -16.97 7.40
CA HIS A 438 0.24 -16.03 7.60
C HIS A 438 -0.45 -15.66 6.30
N LEU A 439 0.33 -15.29 5.27
CA LEU A 439 -0.19 -14.93 3.96
C LEU A 439 -0.97 -16.09 3.33
N TRP A 440 -0.42 -17.31 3.40
CA TRP A 440 -1.11 -18.51 2.94
C TRP A 440 -2.44 -18.72 3.67
N ARG A 441 -2.43 -18.63 5.01
CA ARG A 441 -3.62 -18.81 5.85
C ARG A 441 -4.73 -17.82 5.48
N GLU A 442 -4.40 -16.54 5.32
CA GLU A 442 -5.35 -15.49 4.96
C GLU A 442 -5.94 -15.69 3.57
N VAL A 443 -5.10 -15.96 2.56
CA VAL A 443 -5.56 -16.16 1.17
C VAL A 443 -6.40 -17.44 1.03
N ALA A 444 -5.95 -18.54 1.65
CA ALA A 444 -6.65 -19.82 1.57
C ALA A 444 -7.99 -19.80 2.32
N SER A 445 -8.04 -19.22 3.53
CA SER A 445 -9.31 -19.07 4.25
C SER A 445 -10.29 -18.18 3.48
N TYR A 446 -9.82 -17.06 2.91
CA TYR A 446 -10.65 -16.14 2.15
C TYR A 446 -11.21 -16.78 0.86
N HIS A 447 -10.42 -17.63 0.21
CA HIS A 447 -10.90 -18.41 -0.93
C HIS A 447 -12.10 -19.30 -0.57
N TYR A 448 -12.04 -20.03 0.55
CA TYR A 448 -13.15 -20.89 0.98
C TYR A 448 -14.38 -20.11 1.45
N LEU A 449 -14.17 -18.92 2.02
CA LEU A 449 -15.25 -17.98 2.31
C LEU A 449 -15.99 -17.56 1.03
N ILE A 450 -15.25 -17.22 -0.03
CA ILE A 450 -15.84 -16.88 -1.34
C ILE A 450 -16.58 -18.07 -1.95
N LEU A 451 -16.01 -19.28 -1.87
CA LEU A 451 -16.68 -20.50 -2.32
C LEU A 451 -18.02 -20.71 -1.59
N GLY A 452 -18.05 -20.49 -0.27
CA GLY A 452 -19.27 -20.56 0.52
C GLY A 452 -20.32 -19.56 0.03
N ASN A 453 -19.93 -18.30 -0.20
CA ASN A 453 -20.83 -17.27 -0.72
C ASN A 453 -21.37 -17.62 -2.10
N ALA A 454 -20.53 -18.11 -3.00
CA ALA A 454 -20.94 -18.49 -4.34
C ALA A 454 -21.95 -19.65 -4.33
N GLN A 455 -21.80 -20.62 -3.41
CA GLN A 455 -22.77 -21.71 -3.26
C GLN A 455 -24.08 -21.23 -2.63
N ARG A 456 -24.02 -20.36 -1.62
CA ARG A 456 -25.21 -19.68 -1.08
C ARG A 456 -26.00 -18.98 -2.19
N ASP A 457 -25.33 -18.16 -2.99
CA ASP A 457 -25.99 -17.37 -4.03
C ASP A 457 -26.65 -18.26 -5.09
N ARG A 458 -26.03 -19.40 -5.40
CA ARG A 458 -26.64 -20.43 -6.25
C ARG A 458 -27.87 -21.05 -5.59
N ALA A 459 -27.76 -21.45 -4.32
CA ALA A 459 -28.87 -22.04 -3.57
C ALA A 459 -30.09 -21.10 -3.53
N LEU A 460 -29.89 -19.80 -3.39
CA LEU A 460 -30.96 -18.80 -3.39
C LEU A 460 -31.59 -18.58 -4.77
N SER A 461 -30.92 -18.98 -5.85
CA SER A 461 -31.44 -18.89 -7.22
C SER A 461 -32.11 -20.17 -7.72
N MET A 462 -32.02 -21.26 -6.97
CA MET A 462 -32.60 -22.56 -7.33
C MET A 462 -34.08 -22.61 -6.95
N SER A 463 -34.89 -23.22 -7.82
CA SER A 463 -36.32 -23.45 -7.57
C SER A 463 -36.61 -24.79 -6.90
N ASP A 464 -35.72 -25.77 -7.07
CA ASP A 464 -35.86 -27.10 -6.49
C ASP A 464 -35.29 -27.14 -5.07
N LEU A 465 -36.08 -27.66 -4.13
CA LEU A 465 -35.78 -27.62 -2.69
C LEU A 465 -34.63 -28.56 -2.32
N ASP A 466 -34.53 -29.71 -2.98
CA ASP A 466 -33.49 -30.71 -2.72
C ASP A 466 -32.13 -30.19 -3.20
N ASP A 467 -32.08 -29.65 -4.42
CA ASP A 467 -30.89 -28.99 -4.97
C ASP A 467 -30.47 -27.76 -4.15
N GLN A 468 -31.44 -26.95 -3.72
CA GLN A 468 -31.21 -25.81 -2.83
C GLN A 468 -30.57 -26.26 -1.51
N THR A 469 -31.14 -27.28 -0.87
CA THR A 469 -30.65 -27.84 0.41
C THR A 469 -29.24 -28.41 0.27
N ALA A 470 -28.96 -29.14 -0.82
CA ALA A 470 -27.63 -29.67 -1.10
C ALA A 470 -26.59 -28.56 -1.30
N SER A 471 -26.97 -27.48 -1.98
CA SER A 471 -26.10 -26.32 -2.19
C SER A 471 -25.82 -25.56 -0.90
N MET A 472 -26.82 -25.36 -0.04
CA MET A 472 -26.66 -24.77 1.30
C MET A 472 -25.72 -25.59 2.20
N LYS A 473 -25.86 -26.92 2.22
CA LYS A 473 -24.92 -27.82 2.95
C LYS A 473 -23.49 -27.69 2.45
N THR A 474 -23.31 -27.52 1.14
CA THR A 474 -21.99 -27.28 0.54
C THR A 474 -21.41 -25.92 0.95
N ALA A 475 -22.26 -24.89 1.09
CA ALA A 475 -21.85 -23.60 1.62
C ALA A 475 -21.36 -23.71 3.08
N VAL A 476 -22.12 -24.40 3.96
CA VAL A 476 -21.73 -24.67 5.36
C VAL A 476 -20.37 -25.38 5.45
N SER A 477 -20.14 -26.39 4.62
CA SER A 477 -18.85 -27.10 4.55
C SER A 477 -17.71 -26.16 4.14
N SER A 478 -17.96 -25.26 3.18
CA SER A 478 -16.97 -24.29 2.72
C SER A 478 -16.61 -23.27 3.82
N TYR A 479 -17.60 -22.73 4.54
CA TYR A 479 -17.34 -21.84 5.67
C TYR A 479 -16.59 -22.55 6.81
N THR A 480 -16.96 -23.79 7.12
CA THR A 480 -16.26 -24.61 8.13
C THR A 480 -14.79 -24.80 7.75
N ARG A 481 -14.50 -25.05 6.46
CA ARG A 481 -13.12 -25.17 5.97
C ARG A 481 -12.37 -23.84 6.03
N ALA A 482 -13.02 -22.72 5.71
CA ALA A 482 -12.45 -21.39 5.84
C ALA A 482 -12.03 -21.09 7.30
N MET A 483 -12.90 -21.41 8.25
CA MET A 483 -12.63 -21.27 9.69
C MET A 483 -11.49 -22.17 10.15
N ALA A 484 -11.50 -23.44 9.76
CA ALA A 484 -10.46 -24.40 10.12
C ALA A 484 -9.07 -23.95 9.65
N ILE A 485 -8.99 -23.40 8.43
CA ILE A 485 -7.74 -22.82 7.93
C ILE A 485 -7.36 -21.57 8.73
N ALA A 486 -8.29 -20.64 8.97
CA ALA A 486 -8.03 -19.43 9.72
C ALA A 486 -7.54 -19.70 11.17
N GLU A 487 -8.00 -20.79 11.77
CA GLU A 487 -7.60 -21.25 13.11
C GLU A 487 -6.28 -22.04 13.15
N THR A 488 -5.64 -22.27 11.99
CA THR A 488 -4.32 -22.90 11.98
C THR A 488 -3.31 -22.03 12.74
N PRO A 489 -2.66 -22.57 13.80
CA PRO A 489 -1.80 -21.78 14.66
C PRO A 489 -0.48 -21.45 13.96
N ILE A 490 -0.05 -20.20 14.06
CA ILE A 490 1.27 -19.75 13.61
C ILE A 490 2.04 -19.36 14.86
N LEU A 491 3.07 -20.13 15.22
CA LEU A 491 3.78 -19.98 16.50
C LEU A 491 2.81 -20.01 17.70
N GLY A 492 1.78 -20.85 17.65
CA GLY A 492 0.74 -20.96 18.69
C GLY A 492 -0.37 -19.91 18.61
N MET A 493 -0.25 -18.87 17.78
CA MET A 493 -1.27 -17.82 17.63
C MET A 493 -2.31 -18.17 16.57
N ARG A 494 -3.58 -18.08 16.93
CA ARG A 494 -4.74 -18.29 16.07
C ARG A 494 -5.30 -16.96 15.57
N SER A 495 -6.14 -16.98 14.54
CA SER A 495 -6.76 -15.75 14.00
C SER A 495 -7.71 -15.11 15.01
N SER A 496 -8.48 -15.93 15.76
CA SER A 496 -9.38 -15.48 16.82
C SER A 496 -8.68 -14.81 18.00
N ASP A 497 -7.45 -15.19 18.35
CA ASP A 497 -6.70 -14.61 19.47
C ASP A 497 -6.48 -13.09 19.28
N GLY A 498 -6.20 -12.66 18.05
CA GLY A 498 -5.94 -11.26 17.70
C GLY A 498 -7.16 -10.35 17.82
N LEU A 499 -8.36 -10.90 17.88
CA LEU A 499 -9.58 -10.11 18.09
C LEU A 499 -9.62 -9.51 19.50
N ARG A 500 -9.00 -10.15 20.50
CA ARG A 500 -9.09 -9.72 21.91
C ARG A 500 -8.02 -8.71 22.34
N VAL A 501 -7.15 -8.26 21.43
CA VAL A 501 -6.03 -7.37 21.76
C VAL A 501 -6.48 -5.89 21.71
N PRO A 502 -6.54 -5.17 22.86
CA PRO A 502 -6.91 -3.76 22.88
C PRO A 502 -5.72 -2.89 22.47
N ILE A 503 -5.76 -2.31 21.28
CA ILE A 503 -4.67 -1.44 20.74
C ILE A 503 -5.14 0.03 20.64
N GLY A 504 -6.28 0.38 21.25
CA GLY A 504 -6.90 1.70 21.02
C GLY A 504 -7.36 1.92 19.57
N ILE A 505 -7.38 0.85 18.77
CA ILE A 505 -7.93 0.79 17.41
C ILE A 505 -9.19 -0.09 17.49
N PRO A 506 -10.35 0.36 16.97
CA PRO A 506 -11.61 -0.38 17.05
C PRO A 506 -11.45 -1.81 16.52
N LEU A 507 -12.05 -2.79 17.21
CA LEU A 507 -12.02 -4.22 16.89
C LEU A 507 -12.15 -4.46 15.38
N PRO A 508 -11.36 -5.35 14.76
CA PRO A 508 -11.56 -5.66 13.36
C PRO A 508 -12.91 -6.35 13.21
N ILE A 509 -13.90 -5.60 12.73
CA ILE A 509 -15.26 -6.08 12.47
C ILE A 509 -15.25 -7.15 11.37
N HIS A 510 -14.16 -7.26 10.62
CA HIS A 510 -14.02 -8.18 9.51
C HIS A 510 -12.73 -8.98 9.69
N THR A 511 -12.86 -10.24 10.08
CA THR A 511 -11.84 -11.27 9.84
C THR A 511 -12.48 -12.36 9.01
N THR A 512 -11.68 -13.09 8.23
CA THR A 512 -12.21 -14.22 7.45
C THR A 512 -12.88 -15.25 8.36
N TRP A 513 -12.32 -15.48 9.56
CA TRP A 513 -12.88 -16.40 10.54
C TRP A 513 -14.25 -15.95 11.05
N LEU A 514 -14.37 -14.71 11.53
CA LEU A 514 -15.61 -14.17 12.09
C LEU A 514 -16.71 -14.08 11.01
N ALA A 515 -16.35 -13.67 9.79
CA ALA A 515 -17.28 -13.61 8.69
C ALA A 515 -17.75 -15.00 8.24
N SER A 516 -16.86 -16.00 8.22
CA SER A 516 -17.23 -17.38 7.91
C SER A 516 -18.15 -17.97 8.99
N LEU A 517 -17.87 -17.68 10.26
CA LEU A 517 -18.69 -18.12 11.39
C LEU A 517 -20.11 -17.53 11.32
N ASN A 518 -20.23 -16.22 11.12
CA ASN A 518 -21.52 -15.56 10.96
C ASN A 518 -22.31 -16.10 9.75
N SER A 519 -21.62 -16.34 8.63
CA SER A 519 -22.26 -16.86 7.42
C SER A 519 -22.61 -18.33 7.52
N ARG A 520 -21.87 -19.12 8.31
CA ARG A 520 -22.24 -20.50 8.64
C ARG A 520 -23.50 -20.53 9.49
N ALA A 521 -23.57 -19.75 10.57
CA ALA A 521 -24.74 -19.64 11.43
C ALA A 521 -26.02 -19.33 10.63
N ALA A 522 -25.91 -18.41 9.67
CA ALA A 522 -27.02 -18.05 8.82
C ALA A 522 -27.48 -19.20 7.90
N MET A 523 -26.55 -19.94 7.31
CA MET A 523 -26.92 -21.09 6.48
C MET A 523 -27.46 -22.25 7.32
N GLU A 524 -26.95 -22.46 8.53
CA GLU A 524 -27.48 -23.44 9.46
C GLU A 524 -28.92 -23.12 9.86
N SER A 525 -29.22 -21.85 10.16
CA SER A 525 -30.60 -21.41 10.43
C SER A 525 -31.53 -21.62 9.23
N GLN A 526 -31.06 -21.40 7.99
CA GLN A 526 -31.84 -21.70 6.78
C GLN A 526 -32.07 -23.20 6.55
N LEU A 527 -31.14 -24.04 7.01
CA LEU A 527 -31.27 -25.49 6.98
C LEU A 527 -32.14 -26.05 8.13
N GLY A 528 -32.68 -25.18 8.99
CA GLY A 528 -33.42 -25.59 10.18
C GLY A 528 -32.54 -26.13 11.31
N LEU A 529 -31.22 -25.94 11.25
CA LEU A 529 -30.28 -26.37 12.29
C LEU A 529 -30.12 -25.27 13.35
N TYR A 530 -31.22 -24.92 14.02
CA TYR A 530 -31.28 -23.72 14.87
C TYR A 530 -30.36 -23.78 16.07
N ALA A 531 -30.21 -24.93 16.72
CA ALA A 531 -29.28 -25.09 17.84
C ALA A 531 -27.82 -24.78 17.46
N ALA A 532 -27.39 -25.22 16.27
CA ALA A 532 -26.04 -24.93 15.75
C ALA A 532 -25.88 -23.44 15.41
N ALA A 533 -26.90 -22.85 14.77
CA ALA A 533 -26.92 -21.42 14.45
C ALA A 533 -26.84 -20.53 15.70
N VAL A 534 -27.60 -20.86 16.76
CA VAL A 534 -27.57 -20.15 18.05
C VAL A 534 -26.17 -20.22 18.68
N TYR A 535 -25.52 -21.38 18.65
CA TYR A 535 -24.17 -21.55 19.16
C TYR A 535 -23.16 -20.65 18.42
N ASP A 536 -23.23 -20.63 17.09
CA ASP A 536 -22.34 -19.80 16.28
C ASP A 536 -22.61 -18.31 16.47
N TYR A 537 -23.87 -17.87 16.48
CA TYR A 537 -24.20 -16.47 16.74
C TYR A 537 -23.77 -16.00 18.12
N THR A 538 -23.92 -16.84 19.14
CA THR A 538 -23.42 -16.56 20.49
C THR A 538 -21.90 -16.39 20.48
N THR A 539 -21.20 -17.21 19.69
CA THR A 539 -19.76 -17.08 19.51
C THR A 539 -19.39 -15.79 18.78
N VAL A 540 -20.14 -15.37 17.77
CA VAL A 540 -19.94 -14.08 17.07
C VAL A 540 -20.14 -12.90 18.03
N LEU A 541 -21.20 -12.91 18.83
CA LEU A 541 -21.52 -11.86 19.80
C LEU A 541 -20.46 -11.68 20.90
N ALA A 542 -19.64 -12.70 21.16
CA ALA A 542 -18.47 -12.55 22.04
C ALA A 542 -17.39 -11.60 21.47
N TYR A 543 -17.49 -11.20 20.20
CA TYR A 543 -16.53 -10.33 19.51
C TYR A 543 -17.17 -9.09 18.88
N THR A 544 -18.49 -8.95 18.91
CA THR A 544 -19.20 -7.83 18.28
C THR A 544 -20.52 -7.53 18.98
N ASP A 545 -20.82 -6.25 19.15
CA ASP A 545 -22.07 -5.75 19.76
C ASP A 545 -23.07 -5.31 18.69
N ARG A 546 -23.06 -5.97 17.52
CA ARG A 546 -23.93 -5.56 16.40
C ARG A 546 -25.37 -6.01 16.63
N PRO A 547 -26.35 -5.09 16.57
CA PRO A 547 -27.75 -5.43 16.79
C PRO A 547 -28.27 -6.42 15.73
N GLU A 548 -27.69 -6.44 14.53
CA GLU A 548 -28.07 -7.43 13.50
C GLU A 548 -27.75 -8.87 13.91
N VAL A 549 -26.66 -9.10 14.65
CA VAL A 549 -26.27 -10.44 15.09
C VAL A 549 -27.18 -10.90 16.23
N LEU A 550 -27.53 -10.01 17.15
CA LEU A 550 -28.55 -10.25 18.19
C LEU A 550 -29.88 -10.66 17.56
N VAL A 551 -30.33 -9.92 16.55
CA VAL A 551 -31.58 -10.20 15.82
C VAL A 551 -31.52 -11.55 15.10
N ASN A 552 -30.41 -11.89 14.45
CA ASN A 552 -30.29 -13.18 13.79
C ASN A 552 -30.26 -14.34 14.80
N ARG A 553 -29.65 -14.16 15.98
CA ARG A 553 -29.71 -15.14 17.07
C ARG A 553 -31.11 -15.27 17.64
N ALA A 554 -31.81 -14.15 17.84
CA ALA A 554 -33.19 -14.12 18.31
C ALA A 554 -34.12 -14.89 17.37
N ILE A 555 -33.95 -14.70 16.06
CA ILE A 555 -34.67 -15.44 15.04
C ILE A 555 -34.34 -16.93 15.10
N ALA A 556 -33.08 -17.30 15.31
CA ALA A 556 -32.70 -18.71 15.50
C ALA A 556 -33.32 -19.32 16.77
N TYR A 557 -33.42 -18.56 17.88
CA TYR A 557 -34.16 -18.99 19.07
C TYR A 557 -35.66 -19.19 18.81
N GLN A 558 -36.29 -18.32 18.01
CA GLN A 558 -37.69 -18.52 17.60
C GLN A 558 -37.84 -19.81 16.78
N GLY A 559 -36.92 -20.08 15.86
CA GLY A 559 -36.89 -21.33 15.10
C GLY A 559 -36.77 -22.56 16.01
N LEU A 560 -35.84 -22.52 16.97
CA LEU A 560 -35.62 -23.59 17.94
C LEU A 560 -36.88 -23.86 18.77
N GLY A 561 -37.52 -22.80 19.30
CA GLY A 561 -38.75 -22.92 20.09
C GLY A 561 -40.00 -23.34 19.28
N THR A 562 -39.87 -23.55 17.97
CA THR A 562 -40.93 -24.06 17.07
C THR A 562 -40.65 -25.45 16.53
N GLU A 563 -39.51 -26.07 16.87
CA GLU A 563 -39.22 -27.44 16.45
C GLU A 563 -40.29 -28.41 17.00
N THR A 564 -41.01 -29.07 16.09
CA THR A 564 -42.09 -30.00 16.41
C THR A 564 -41.52 -31.34 16.89
N ASP A 565 -41.33 -31.49 18.20
CA ASP A 565 -40.98 -32.78 18.79
C ASP A 565 -42.26 -33.59 19.10
N GLY A 566 -42.88 -34.17 18.06
CA GLY A 566 -44.03 -35.06 18.26
C GLY A 566 -44.56 -35.76 17.00
N PRO A 567 -44.97 -37.05 17.07
CA PRO A 567 -45.48 -37.82 15.93
C PRO A 567 -46.85 -37.36 15.38
N MET A 568 -47.40 -36.24 15.89
CA MET A 568 -48.72 -35.69 15.53
C MET A 568 -48.66 -34.27 14.94
N GLY A 569 -47.49 -33.64 14.81
CA GLY A 569 -47.40 -32.28 14.27
C GLY A 569 -48.03 -31.19 15.16
N GLU A 570 -48.23 -31.47 16.45
CA GLU A 570 -48.52 -30.42 17.44
C GLU A 570 -47.26 -29.58 17.66
N MET A 571 -47.40 -28.26 17.57
CA MET A 571 -46.32 -27.30 17.80
C MET A 571 -46.15 -27.14 19.31
N ASP A 572 -45.13 -27.77 19.89
CA ASP A 572 -44.77 -27.51 21.29
C ASP A 572 -43.94 -26.23 21.33
N ILE A 573 -44.51 -25.15 21.88
CA ILE A 573 -43.85 -23.85 21.97
C ILE A 573 -42.96 -23.86 23.21
N GLU A 574 -41.65 -23.98 23.02
CA GLU A 574 -40.70 -23.88 24.12
C GLU A 574 -40.61 -22.41 24.58
N ARG A 575 -41.34 -22.11 25.67
CA ARG A 575 -41.48 -20.73 26.18
C ARG A 575 -40.15 -20.06 26.53
N ASP A 576 -39.14 -20.85 26.89
CA ASP A 576 -37.84 -20.33 27.32
C ASP A 576 -37.04 -19.75 26.15
N ASP A 577 -37.05 -20.40 24.97
CA ASP A 577 -36.33 -19.89 23.81
C ASP A 577 -36.99 -18.64 23.21
N TYR A 578 -38.32 -18.57 23.21
CA TYR A 578 -39.02 -17.33 22.84
C TYR A 578 -38.73 -16.18 23.82
N GLN A 579 -38.54 -16.46 25.11
CA GLN A 579 -38.12 -15.44 26.08
C GLN A 579 -36.69 -14.97 25.82
N ARG A 580 -35.77 -15.87 25.46
CA ARG A 580 -34.39 -15.52 25.03
C ARG A 580 -34.40 -14.66 23.76
N ALA A 581 -35.24 -15.01 22.78
CA ALA A 581 -35.42 -14.22 21.57
C ALA A 581 -35.89 -12.79 21.88
N ILE A 582 -36.89 -12.63 22.75
CA ILE A 582 -37.38 -11.31 23.19
C ILE A 582 -36.28 -10.50 23.87
N ALA A 583 -35.44 -11.14 24.70
CA ALA A 583 -34.32 -10.46 25.34
C ALA A 583 -33.31 -9.91 24.32
N ASP A 584 -32.93 -10.72 23.33
CA ASP A 584 -32.04 -10.31 22.25
C ASP A 584 -32.64 -9.18 21.38
N PHE A 585 -33.94 -9.25 21.07
CA PHE A 585 -34.63 -8.18 20.35
C PHE A 585 -34.69 -6.87 21.15
N ASN A 586 -34.95 -6.95 22.46
CA ASN A 586 -34.95 -5.76 23.32
C ASN A 586 -33.58 -5.07 23.29
N GLN A 587 -32.51 -5.83 23.44
CA GLN A 587 -31.16 -5.29 23.37
C GLN A 587 -30.87 -4.66 21.99
N ALA A 588 -31.23 -5.34 20.90
CA ALA A 588 -31.04 -4.79 19.55
C ALA A 588 -31.85 -3.52 19.27
N ILE A 589 -33.04 -3.39 19.85
CA ILE A 589 -33.89 -2.19 19.77
C ILE A 589 -33.34 -1.07 20.63
N ASP A 590 -32.80 -1.37 21.82
CA ASP A 590 -32.14 -0.35 22.66
C ASP A 590 -30.92 0.25 21.94
N ASP A 591 -30.18 -0.57 21.19
CA ASP A 591 -29.00 -0.16 20.42
C ASP A 591 -29.35 0.55 19.09
N ALA A 592 -30.49 0.22 18.46
CA ALA A 592 -30.92 0.77 17.18
C ALA A 592 -32.46 0.79 17.05
N SER A 593 -33.09 1.71 17.79
CA SER A 593 -34.55 1.75 18.02
C SER A 593 -35.43 2.03 16.81
N GLU A 594 -34.86 2.54 15.72
CA GLU A 594 -35.61 2.92 14.51
C GLU A 594 -35.74 1.79 13.46
N GLN A 595 -35.23 0.59 13.74
CA GLN A 595 -35.35 -0.51 12.78
C GLN A 595 -36.69 -1.26 12.96
N ALA A 596 -37.69 -0.88 12.15
CA ALA A 596 -39.01 -1.52 12.06
C ALA A 596 -38.96 -3.07 12.04
N ARG A 597 -37.94 -3.64 11.41
CA ARG A 597 -37.71 -5.09 11.39
C ARG A 597 -37.57 -5.70 12.79
N TYR A 598 -36.87 -5.03 13.70
CA TYR A 598 -36.60 -5.60 15.03
C TYR A 598 -37.88 -5.68 15.86
N LEU A 599 -38.68 -4.60 15.79
CA LEU A 599 -40.00 -4.52 16.40
C LEU A 599 -40.92 -5.60 15.85
N LEU A 600 -40.98 -5.72 14.53
CA LEU A 600 -41.76 -6.74 13.86
C LEU A 600 -41.45 -8.18 14.32
N TRP A 601 -40.17 -8.59 14.35
CA TRP A 601 -39.79 -9.94 14.77
C TRP A 601 -39.99 -10.19 16.27
N ARG A 602 -39.87 -9.15 17.09
CA ARG A 602 -40.26 -9.20 18.51
C ARG A 602 -41.78 -9.36 18.67
N GLY A 603 -42.57 -8.68 17.86
CA GLY A 603 -44.02 -8.85 17.78
C GLY A 603 -44.43 -10.29 17.46
N VAL A 604 -43.73 -10.93 16.51
CA VAL A 604 -43.91 -12.38 16.22
C VAL A 604 -43.60 -13.23 17.46
N ALA A 605 -42.55 -12.91 18.22
CA ALA A 605 -42.23 -13.63 19.46
C ALA A 605 -43.32 -13.48 20.52
N TYR A 606 -43.84 -12.26 20.71
CA TYR A 606 -44.95 -12.01 21.63
C TYR A 606 -46.23 -12.72 21.20
N HIS A 607 -46.52 -12.75 19.90
CA HIS A 607 -47.68 -13.44 19.36
C HIS A 607 -47.61 -14.96 19.66
N ALA A 608 -46.47 -15.60 19.40
CA ALA A 608 -46.25 -17.01 19.71
C ALA A 608 -46.42 -17.34 21.21
N LEU A 609 -46.06 -16.41 22.10
CA LEU A 609 -46.29 -16.54 23.55
C LEU A 609 -47.71 -16.15 23.98
N ASN A 610 -48.65 -15.92 23.05
CA ASN A 610 -50.01 -15.44 23.29
C ASN A 610 -50.07 -14.10 24.06
N ARG A 611 -49.08 -13.23 23.87
CA ARG A 611 -49.02 -11.87 24.44
C ARG A 611 -49.47 -10.83 23.42
N ILE A 612 -50.72 -10.98 22.97
CA ILE A 612 -51.29 -10.27 21.81
C ILE A 612 -51.16 -8.74 21.93
N THR A 613 -51.44 -8.16 23.10
CA THR A 613 -51.36 -6.70 23.29
C THR A 613 -49.96 -6.12 23.08
N LEU A 614 -48.91 -6.87 23.42
CA LEU A 614 -47.52 -6.47 23.18
C LEU A 614 -47.14 -6.67 21.71
N ALA A 615 -47.64 -7.74 21.08
CA ALA A 615 -47.43 -7.98 19.66
C ALA A 615 -48.05 -6.87 18.80
N ASP A 616 -49.29 -6.47 19.08
CA ASP A 616 -49.98 -5.39 18.36
C ASP A 616 -49.23 -4.05 18.49
N ALA A 617 -48.73 -3.74 19.69
CA ALA A 617 -47.93 -2.54 19.91
C ALA A 617 -46.66 -2.52 19.06
N ASP A 618 -45.96 -3.66 18.96
CA ASP A 618 -44.76 -3.81 18.14
C ASP A 618 -45.07 -3.75 16.64
N TYR A 619 -46.18 -4.33 16.19
CA TYR A 619 -46.61 -4.25 14.78
C TYR A 619 -46.98 -2.82 14.39
N VAL A 620 -47.70 -2.10 15.25
CA VAL A 620 -48.06 -0.69 15.02
C VAL A 620 -46.81 0.19 15.00
N ALA A 621 -45.82 -0.08 15.87
CA ALA A 621 -44.57 0.68 15.89
C ALA A 621 -43.66 0.38 14.69
N ALA A 622 -43.83 -0.76 14.02
CA ALA A 622 -43.07 -1.15 12.83
C ALA A 622 -43.63 -0.59 11.51
N LEU A 623 -44.88 -0.13 11.49
CA LEU A 623 -45.56 0.50 10.34
C LEU A 623 -45.27 2.01 10.30
#